data_AF-A0A226WUM7-F1
#
_entry.id   AF-A0A226WUM7-F1
#
_cell.length_a   1.000
_cell.length_b   1.000
_cell.length_c   1.000
_cell.angle_alpha   90.00
_cell.angle_beta   90.00
_cell.angle_gamma   90.00
#
_symmetry.space_group_name_H-M   'P 1'
#
loop_
_entity.id
_entity.type
_entity.pdbx_description
1 polymer ?
#
loop_
_entity_poly.entity_id
_entity_poly.type
_entity_poly.pdbx_seq_one_letter_code
_entity_poly.pdbx_strand_id
1 'polypeptide(L)'
;MTLHRALWAGRVMSAFVVIALVADGIIQLFVPAQIASMLQETGFAMDVTRVLGPIVLACAILYAIPATAVLGAILVTGYLGGAICAHVRIGELGSPPEIISLVLGASTWGGLCARNARIRAILPLIR
;
A
#
# COMPACT_ATOMS: atom_id res chain seq x y z
N MET A 1 20.45 16.80 5.26
CA MET A 1 20.24 15.59 6.09
C MET A 1 21.39 14.64 5.86
N THR A 2 22.05 14.12 6.90
CA THR A 2 23.14 13.15 6.71
C THR A 2 22.60 11.93 5.96
N LEU A 3 23.33 11.45 4.95
CA LEU A 3 22.90 10.38 4.03
C LEU A 3 22.34 9.16 4.79
N HIS A 4 22.91 8.87 5.96
CA HIS A 4 22.47 7.83 6.88
C HIS A 4 21.04 8.03 7.41
N ARG A 5 20.65 9.23 7.84
CA ARG A 5 19.31 9.51 8.39
C ARG A 5 18.22 9.33 7.34
N ALA A 6 18.50 9.70 6.08
CA ALA A 6 17.56 9.52 4.97
C ALA A 6 17.33 8.03 4.63
N LEU A 7 18.40 7.22 4.66
CA LEU A 7 18.28 5.77 4.44
C LEU A 7 17.44 5.09 5.54
N TRP A 8 17.66 5.47 6.80
CA TRP A 8 16.88 4.94 7.93
C TRP A 8 15.41 5.37 7.87
N ALA A 9 15.13 6.65 7.59
CA ALA A 9 13.77 7.13 7.39
C ALA A 9 13.05 6.35 6.27
N GLY A 10 13.73 6.13 5.14
CA GLY A 10 13.18 5.35 4.03
C GLY A 10 12.91 3.89 4.38
N ARG A 11 13.77 3.27 5.19
CA ARG A 11 13.61 1.89 5.65
C ARG A 11 12.45 1.75 6.64
N VAL A 12 12.29 2.69 7.56
CA VAL A 12 11.15 2.72 8.51
C VAL A 12 9.83 2.89 7.77
N MET A 13 9.74 3.84 6.84
CA MET A 13 8.54 4.02 5.99
C MET A 13 8.21 2.77 5.17
N SER A 14 9.23 2.15 4.57
CA SER A 14 9.03 0.93 3.79
C SER A 14 8.55 -0.23 4.66
N ALA A 15 9.13 -0.41 5.85
CA ALA A 15 8.72 -1.45 6.79
C ALA A 15 7.28 -1.23 7.26
N PHE A 16 6.90 0.02 7.56
CA PHE A 16 5.53 0.37 7.93
C PHE A 16 4.52 -0.02 6.84
N VAL A 17 4.81 0.31 5.58
CA VAL A 17 3.96 -0.08 4.44
C VAL A 17 3.86 -1.59 4.31
N VAL A 18 4.99 -2.31 4.36
CA VAL A 18 4.99 -3.78 4.25
C VAL A 18 4.16 -4.41 5.37
N ILE A 19 4.32 -3.96 6.62
CA ILE A 19 3.56 -4.47 7.77
C ILE A 19 2.07 -4.22 7.57
N ALA A 20 1.68 -3.02 7.15
CA ALA A 20 0.28 -2.68 6.91
C ALA A 20 -0.34 -3.57 5.81
N LEU A 21 0.35 -3.75 4.68
CA LEU A 21 -0.14 -4.59 3.57
C LEU A 21 -0.19 -6.08 3.93
N VAL A 22 0.78 -6.57 4.72
CA VAL A 22 0.78 -7.96 5.19
C VAL A 22 -0.35 -8.18 6.18
N ALA A 23 -0.58 -7.24 7.11
CA ALA A 23 -1.71 -7.31 8.03
C ALA A 23 -3.04 -7.32 7.27
N ASP A 24 -3.20 -6.45 6.28
CA ASP A 24 -4.38 -6.42 5.40
C ASP A 24 -4.60 -7.78 4.71
N GLY A 25 -3.57 -8.32 4.08
CA GLY A 25 -3.65 -9.62 3.40
C GLY A 25 -3.97 -10.79 4.33
N ILE A 26 -3.42 -10.79 5.54
CA ILE A 26 -3.72 -11.80 6.56
C ILE A 26 -5.18 -11.67 7.02
N ILE A 27 -5.67 -10.47 7.28
CA ILE A 27 -7.06 -10.26 7.69
C ILE A 27 -8.02 -10.74 6.60
N GLN A 28 -7.75 -10.41 5.33
CA GLN A 28 -8.57 -10.83 4.20
C GLN A 28 -8.63 -12.37 4.03
N LEU A 29 -7.54 -13.08 4.32
CA LEU A 29 -7.44 -14.53 4.17
C LEU A 29 -7.94 -15.33 5.38
N PHE A 30 -7.56 -14.90 6.58
CA PHE A 30 -7.75 -15.71 7.79
C PHE A 30 -8.91 -15.23 8.64
N VAL A 31 -9.27 -13.95 8.58
CA VAL A 31 -10.36 -13.39 9.37
C VAL A 31 -11.24 -12.44 8.56
N PRO A 32 -11.79 -12.89 7.42
CA PRO A 32 -12.61 -12.04 6.56
C PRO A 32 -13.86 -11.50 7.28
N ALA A 33 -14.31 -12.17 8.35
CA ALA A 33 -15.41 -11.69 9.20
C ALA A 33 -15.14 -10.31 9.84
N GLN A 34 -13.87 -9.95 10.10
CA GLN A 34 -13.51 -8.64 10.68
C GLN A 34 -13.77 -7.47 9.71
N ILE A 35 -13.71 -7.75 8.40
CA ILE A 35 -13.92 -6.76 7.35
C ILE A 35 -15.27 -6.95 6.65
N ALA A 36 -16.11 -7.86 7.15
CA ALA A 36 -17.39 -8.17 6.53
C ALA A 36 -18.33 -6.94 6.47
N SER A 37 -18.34 -6.09 7.49
CA SER A 37 -19.10 -4.84 7.47
C SER A 37 -18.60 -3.90 6.38
N MET A 38 -17.28 -3.73 6.27
CA MET A 38 -16.64 -2.90 5.24
C MET A 38 -16.92 -3.43 3.82
N LEU A 39 -16.91 -4.76 3.63
CA LEU A 39 -17.26 -5.38 2.35
C LEU A 39 -18.73 -5.19 2.00
N GLN A 40 -19.63 -5.30 2.99
CA GLN A 40 -21.06 -5.05 2.76
C GLN A 40 -21.34 -3.58 2.43
N GLU A 41 -20.69 -2.65 3.12
CA GLU A 41 -20.79 -1.21 2.85
C GLU A 41 -20.26 -0.86 1.45
N THR A 42 -19.18 -1.51 1.02
CA THR A 42 -18.61 -1.35 -0.33
C THR A 42 -19.32 -2.16 -1.42
N GLY A 43 -20.30 -2.98 -1.05
CA GLY A 43 -21.08 -3.81 -1.97
C GLY A 43 -20.32 -4.99 -2.58
N PHE A 44 -19.20 -5.41 -1.98
CA PHE A 44 -18.43 -6.57 -2.42
C PHE A 44 -18.85 -7.84 -1.67
N ALA A 45 -18.90 -8.97 -2.40
CA ALA A 45 -19.12 -10.27 -1.82
C ALA A 45 -17.89 -10.72 -1.01
N MET A 46 -18.13 -11.46 0.07
CA MET A 46 -17.07 -12.02 0.93
C MET A 46 -16.07 -12.90 0.17
N ASP A 47 -16.49 -13.54 -0.93
CA ASP A 47 -15.62 -14.38 -1.75
C ASP A 47 -14.46 -13.61 -2.40
N VAL A 48 -14.60 -12.29 -2.56
CA VAL A 48 -13.58 -11.41 -3.15
C VAL A 48 -12.34 -11.33 -2.26
N THR A 49 -12.46 -11.46 -0.93
CA THR A 49 -11.30 -11.39 0.00
C THR A 49 -10.30 -12.52 -0.24
N ARG A 50 -10.78 -13.67 -0.73
CA ARG A 50 -9.94 -14.82 -1.07
C ARG A 50 -9.04 -14.55 -2.27
N VAL A 51 -9.42 -13.61 -3.13
CA VAL A 51 -8.66 -13.18 -4.30
C VAL A 51 -7.80 -11.96 -3.97
N LEU A 52 -8.35 -10.99 -3.23
CA LEU A 52 -7.62 -9.77 -2.86
C LEU A 52 -6.50 -10.04 -1.84
N GLY A 53 -6.70 -10.95 -0.87
CA GLY A 53 -5.69 -11.30 0.12
C GLY A 53 -4.35 -11.78 -0.48
N PRO A 54 -4.33 -12.76 -1.40
CA PRO A 54 -3.12 -13.17 -2.09
C PRO A 54 -2.50 -12.05 -2.94
N ILE A 55 -3.32 -11.21 -3.57
CA ILE A 55 -2.84 -10.08 -4.39
C ILE A 55 -2.08 -9.08 -3.52
N VAL A 56 -2.65 -8.64 -2.39
CA VAL A 56 -2.00 -7.66 -1.52
C VAL A 56 -0.73 -8.24 -0.88
N LEU A 57 -0.73 -9.54 -0.54
CA LEU A 57 0.47 -10.22 -0.05
C LEU A 57 1.56 -10.29 -1.12
N ALA A 58 1.21 -10.62 -2.37
CA ALA A 58 2.17 -10.60 -3.47
C ALA A 58 2.76 -9.19 -3.68
N CYS A 59 1.92 -8.15 -3.62
CA CYS A 59 2.37 -6.76 -3.68
C CYS A 59 3.34 -6.42 -2.53
N ALA A 60 3.00 -6.83 -1.31
CA ALA A 60 3.82 -6.60 -0.12
C ALA A 60 5.18 -7.30 -0.21
N ILE A 61 5.21 -8.56 -0.65
CA ILE A 61 6.44 -9.34 -0.83
C ILE A 61 7.32 -8.70 -1.90
N LEU A 62 6.75 -8.36 -3.06
CA LEU A 62 7.49 -7.70 -4.14
C LEU A 62 8.03 -6.33 -3.73
N TYR A 63 7.29 -5.59 -2.88
CA TYR A 63 7.74 -4.30 -2.35
C TYR A 63 8.82 -4.45 -1.27
N ALA A 64 8.77 -5.51 -0.47
CA ALA A 64 9.73 -5.79 0.59
C ALA A 64 11.11 -6.19 0.03
N ILE A 65 11.14 -6.91 -1.09
CA ILE A 65 12.39 -7.37 -1.72
C ILE A 65 13.06 -6.18 -2.45
N PRO A 66 14.29 -5.77 -2.08
CA PRO A 66 14.95 -4.59 -2.64
C PRO A 66 15.11 -4.63 -4.17
N ALA A 67 15.32 -5.81 -4.73
CA ALA A 67 15.50 -6.01 -6.17
C ALA A 67 14.22 -5.76 -6.98
N THR A 68 13.04 -6.02 -6.39
CA THR A 68 11.73 -5.86 -7.04
C THR A 68 10.94 -4.67 -6.50
N ALA A 69 11.54 -3.88 -5.60
CA ALA A 69 10.80 -2.90 -4.82
C ALA A 69 10.12 -1.81 -5.65
N VAL A 70 10.64 -1.50 -6.84
CA VAL A 70 9.99 -0.58 -7.80
C VAL A 70 8.72 -1.18 -8.38
N LEU A 71 8.79 -2.45 -8.82
CA LEU A 71 7.63 -3.19 -9.31
C LEU A 71 6.58 -3.34 -8.20
N GLY A 72 7.03 -3.69 -6.99
CA GLY A 72 6.17 -3.73 -5.82
C GLY A 72 5.48 -2.39 -5.54
N ALA A 73 6.21 -1.27 -5.63
CA ALA A 73 5.62 0.07 -5.44
C ALA A 73 4.53 0.38 -6.47
N ILE A 74 4.74 0.01 -7.74
CA ILE A 74 3.75 0.16 -8.82
C ILE A 74 2.50 -0.66 -8.50
N LEU A 75 2.66 -1.94 -8.15
CA LEU A 75 1.54 -2.83 -7.83
C LEU A 75 0.77 -2.37 -6.60
N VAL A 76 1.46 -1.96 -5.54
CA VAL A 76 0.86 -1.37 -4.33
C VAL A 76 0.06 -0.13 -4.68
N THR A 77 0.58 0.73 -5.56
CA THR A 77 -0.15 1.94 -6.00
C THR A 77 -1.42 1.59 -6.76
N GLY A 78 -1.37 0.59 -7.64
CA GLY A 78 -2.54 0.09 -8.35
C GLY A 78 -3.60 -0.49 -7.40
N TYR A 79 -3.16 -1.30 -6.43
CA TYR A 79 -4.04 -1.89 -5.42
C TYR A 79 -4.72 -0.82 -4.55
N LEU A 80 -3.95 0.12 -3.99
CA LEU A 80 -4.47 1.20 -3.14
C LEU A 80 -5.34 2.18 -3.91
N GLY A 81 -5.01 2.46 -5.18
CA GLY A 81 -5.87 3.26 -6.07
C GLY A 81 -7.23 2.59 -6.33
N GLY A 82 -7.24 1.27 -6.49
CA GLY A 82 -8.47 0.48 -6.57
C GLY A 82 -9.30 0.56 -5.29
N ALA A 83 -8.66 0.49 -4.12
CA ALA A 83 -9.33 0.64 -2.82
C ALA A 83 -9.96 2.03 -2.66
N ILE A 84 -9.22 3.09 -3.00
CA ILE A 84 -9.75 4.47 -3.01
C ILE A 84 -10.98 4.57 -3.92
N CYS A 85 -10.89 4.03 -5.15
CA CYS A 85 -11.99 4.04 -6.10
C CYS A 85 -13.25 3.34 -5.56
N ALA A 86 -13.08 2.22 -4.84
CA ALA A 86 -14.18 1.51 -4.20
C ALA A 86 -14.93 2.37 -3.17
N HIS A 87 -14.21 3.07 -2.29
CA HIS A 87 -14.81 3.97 -1.29
C HIS A 87 -15.43 5.22 -1.92
N VAL A 88 -14.78 5.82 -2.93
CA VAL A 88 -15.35 6.97 -3.65
C VAL A 88 -16.64 6.58 -4.37
N ARG A 89 -16.72 5.37 -4.94
CA ARG A 89 -17.91 4.88 -5.65
C ARG A 89 -19.16 4.80 -4.78
N ILE A 90 -19.01 4.49 -3.49
CA ILE A 90 -20.12 4.42 -2.53
C ILE A 90 -20.42 5.77 -1.86
N GLY A 91 -19.75 6.85 -2.28
CA GLY A 91 -19.96 8.21 -1.75
C GLY A 91 -19.23 8.50 -0.44
N GLU A 92 -18.35 7.61 0.01
CA GLU A 92 -17.57 7.74 1.24
C GLU A 92 -16.28 8.55 1.03
N LEU A 93 -16.44 9.78 0.56
CA LEU A 93 -15.32 10.72 0.38
C LEU A 93 -14.74 11.14 1.74
N GLY A 94 -13.45 10.91 1.92
CA GLY A 94 -12.72 11.23 3.16
C GLY A 94 -12.85 10.16 4.24
N SER A 95 -13.25 8.94 3.88
CA SER A 95 -13.33 7.83 4.83
C SER A 95 -11.94 7.44 5.37
N PRO A 96 -11.85 6.92 6.61
CA PRO A 96 -10.57 6.47 7.17
C PRO A 96 -9.80 5.48 6.26
N PRO A 97 -10.44 4.49 5.62
CA PRO A 97 -9.77 3.57 4.68
C PRO A 97 -9.18 4.27 3.45
N GLU A 98 -9.87 5.28 2.91
CA GLU A 98 -9.39 6.08 1.78
C GLU A 98 -8.12 6.85 2.17
N ILE A 99 -8.15 7.54 3.31
CA ILE A 99 -7.02 8.32 3.82
C ILE A 99 -5.83 7.40 4.13
N ILE A 100 -6.06 6.26 4.76
CA ILE A 100 -5.02 5.27 5.03
C ILE A 100 -4.40 4.78 3.72
N SER A 101 -5.22 4.47 2.71
CA SER A 101 -4.74 4.03 1.40
C SER A 101 -3.88 5.10 0.72
N LEU A 102 -4.31 6.36 0.78
CA LEU A 102 -3.55 7.50 0.25
C LEU A 102 -2.20 7.65 0.96
N VAL A 103 -2.19 7.61 2.30
CA VAL A 103 -0.97 7.74 3.11
C VAL A 103 -0.01 6.58 2.87
N LEU A 104 -0.52 5.35 2.74
CA LEU A 104 0.29 4.18 2.42
C LEU A 104 0.89 4.28 1.02
N GLY A 105 0.12 4.72 0.02
CA GLY A 105 0.60 4.95 -1.34
C GLY A 105 1.71 6.00 -1.38
N ALA A 106 1.50 7.14 -0.72
CA ALA A 106 2.51 8.19 -0.60
C ALA A 106 3.77 7.70 0.15
N SER A 107 3.59 6.95 1.24
CA SER A 107 4.70 6.39 2.03
C SER A 107 5.50 5.33 1.28
N THR A 108 4.85 4.60 0.37
CA THR A 108 5.50 3.60 -0.51
C THR A 108 6.54 4.27 -1.40
N TRP A 109 6.15 5.34 -2.10
CA TRP A 109 7.09 6.09 -2.94
C TRP A 109 8.04 6.94 -2.11
N GLY A 110 7.59 7.58 -1.03
CA GLY A 110 8.44 8.36 -0.13
C GLY A 110 9.58 7.54 0.48
N GLY A 111 9.29 6.33 0.94
CA GLY A 111 10.29 5.40 1.45
C GLY A 111 11.30 4.97 0.39
N LEU A 112 10.83 4.71 -0.84
CA LEU A 112 11.66 4.35 -1.98
C LEU A 112 12.56 5.52 -2.45
N CYS A 113 12.04 6.75 -2.49
CA CYS A 113 12.80 7.96 -2.78
C CYS A 113 13.89 8.21 -1.75
N ALA A 114 13.57 8.05 -0.46
CA ALA A 114 14.52 8.26 0.62
C ALA A 114 15.69 7.25 0.56
N ARG A 115 15.42 5.99 0.22
CA ARG A 115 16.43 4.92 0.15
C ARG A 115 17.24 4.86 -1.15
N ASN A 116 16.69 5.29 -2.28
CA ASN A 116 17.32 5.10 -3.60
C ASN A 116 17.50 6.40 -4.38
N ALA A 117 18.75 6.83 -4.53
CA ALA A 117 19.09 8.05 -5.27
C ALA A 117 18.71 7.98 -6.76
N ARG A 118 18.73 6.79 -7.37
CA ARG A 118 18.33 6.63 -8.78
C ARG A 118 16.83 6.87 -8.98
N ILE A 119 15.98 6.40 -8.06
CA ILE A 119 14.53 6.63 -8.14
C ILE A 119 14.21 8.11 -7.94
N ARG A 120 14.89 8.76 -7.00
CA ARG A 120 14.77 10.20 -6.76
C ARG A 120 15.17 11.03 -7.99
N ALA A 121 16.10 10.55 -8.82
CA ALA A 121 16.48 11.21 -10.07
C ALA A 121 15.48 11.02 -11.23
N ILE A 122 14.59 10.02 -11.16
CA ILE A 122 13.60 9.72 -12.21
C ILE A 122 12.28 10.45 -11.93
N LEU A 123 11.93 10.68 -10.66
CA LEU A 123 10.69 11.39 -10.33
C LEU A 123 10.79 12.86 -10.75
N PRO A 124 9.77 13.42 -11.43
CA PRO A 124 9.78 14.78 -11.96
C PRO A 124 9.63 15.86 -10.88
N LEU A 125 9.91 15.53 -9.61
CA LEU A 125 10.10 16.48 -8.52
C LEU A 125 11.46 17.16 -8.71
N ILE A 126 11.52 17.97 -9.76
CA ILE A 126 12.64 18.84 -10.09
C ILE A 126 12.77 19.86 -8.95
N ARG A 127 13.85 19.74 -8.17
CA ARG A 127 14.83 20.79 -7.88
C ARG A 127 16.12 20.17 -7.35
#